data_AF-A0A7Y3PPG0-F1
#
_entry.id   AF-A0A7Y3PPG0-F1
#
_cell.length_a   1.000
_cell.length_b   1.000
_cell.length_c   1.000
_cell.angle_alpha   90.00
_cell.angle_beta   90.00
_cell.angle_gamma   90.00
#
_symmetry.space_group_name_H-M   'P 1'
#
loop_
_entity.id
_entity.type
_entity.pdbx_description
1 polymer ?
#
loop_
_entity_poly.entity_id
_entity_poly.type
_entity_poly.pdbx_seq_one_letter_code
_entity_poly.pdbx_strand_id
1 'polypeptide(L)'
;MLTQILPGFRELRTPLATGVLWLLTLWVTLGDRFPSRAEATGFTGRVYGLAELVGRPGVGAALVFTAYIVGSVVSISANQLLREPTNDAWEPGNVLPDRWPVVQGRPVLMRYRSATVAAGYPAFADTGLLTQQAWADLQTHVSTNPLLLWLESHRSERHRDVAERILLRYVLEELGQLGTRLHAKNSTLYADHDRLMAEADLRVNVGAGVAVLAVALSARATPLFLLAFAVSTLLIIMGMARARQANDVIVQALVIGEVISTSLTEADGAVEALRNTIASDGQPQSA
;
A
#
# COMPACT_ATOMS: atom_id res chain seq x y z
N MET A 1 -9.89 14.40 26.18
CA MET A 1 -8.65 14.05 26.91
C MET A 1 -8.31 12.57 26.76
N LEU A 2 -9.21 11.60 26.96
CA LEU A 2 -8.95 10.16 26.68
C LEU A 2 -8.75 9.82 25.18
N THR A 3 -9.36 10.59 24.28
CA THR A 3 -9.23 10.42 22.82
C THR A 3 -7.83 10.74 22.26
N GLN A 4 -6.98 11.46 23.02
CA GLN A 4 -5.60 11.78 22.60
C GLN A 4 -4.56 10.72 23.06
N ILE A 5 -4.90 9.83 23.99
CA ILE A 5 -4.01 8.74 24.47
C ILE A 5 -4.09 7.49 23.56
N LEU A 6 -5.08 7.42 22.67
CA LEU A 6 -5.38 6.23 21.88
C LEU A 6 -4.81 6.15 20.44
N PRO A 7 -3.91 7.01 19.91
CA PRO A 7 -3.26 6.75 18.63
C PRO A 7 -2.55 5.38 18.62
N GLY A 8 -1.74 5.09 19.64
CA GLY A 8 -1.01 3.82 19.74
C GLY A 8 -1.92 2.60 19.92
N PHE A 9 -3.11 2.75 20.50
CA PHE A 9 -4.06 1.64 20.67
C PHE A 9 -4.66 1.17 19.34
N ARG A 10 -4.69 2.07 18.34
CA ARG A 10 -5.18 1.77 16.99
C ARG A 10 -4.25 0.81 16.26
N GLU A 11 -2.94 0.93 16.48
CA GLU A 11 -1.94 0.05 15.89
C GLU A 11 -1.91 -1.31 16.57
N LEU A 12 -2.24 -1.39 17.87
CA LEU A 12 -2.27 -2.66 18.62
C LEU A 12 -3.44 -3.56 18.26
N ARG A 13 -4.59 -2.99 17.88
CA ARG A 13 -5.84 -3.76 17.67
C ARG A 13 -5.73 -4.76 16.52
N THR A 14 -5.05 -4.40 15.43
CA THR A 14 -4.96 -5.24 14.23
C THR A 14 -4.08 -6.47 14.48
N PRO A 15 -2.83 -6.35 14.97
CA PRO A 15 -2.03 -7.50 15.36
C PRO A 15 -2.74 -8.37 16.40
N LEU A 16 -3.31 -7.77 17.44
CA LEU A 16 -3.96 -8.55 18.50
C LEU A 16 -5.14 -9.37 17.97
N ALA A 17 -6.06 -8.76 17.21
CA ALA A 17 -7.21 -9.46 16.62
C ALA A 17 -6.77 -10.56 15.65
N THR A 18 -5.78 -10.26 14.82
CA THR A 18 -5.20 -11.20 13.84
C THR A 18 -4.59 -12.41 14.55
N GLY A 19 -3.76 -12.17 15.56
CA GLY A 19 -3.12 -13.20 16.35
C GLY A 19 -4.10 -14.10 17.10
N VAL A 20 -5.15 -13.53 17.69
CA VAL A 20 -6.20 -14.32 18.35
C VAL A 20 -6.87 -15.25 17.35
N LEU A 21 -7.22 -14.77 16.15
CA LEU A 21 -7.83 -15.61 15.10
C LEU A 21 -6.89 -16.74 14.68
N TRP A 22 -5.60 -16.47 14.48
CA TRP A 22 -4.62 -17.49 14.14
C TRP A 22 -4.40 -18.53 15.25
N LEU A 23 -4.32 -18.10 16.51
CA LEU A 23 -4.20 -19.01 17.65
C LEU A 23 -5.47 -19.86 17.81
N LEU A 24 -6.65 -19.29 17.58
CA LEU A 24 -7.91 -20.05 17.57
C LEU A 24 -7.94 -21.08 16.44
N THR A 25 -7.52 -20.72 15.23
CA THR A 25 -7.38 -21.66 14.12
C THR A 25 -6.42 -22.79 14.49
N LEU A 26 -5.26 -22.47 15.08
CA LEU A 26 -4.28 -23.46 15.52
C LEU A 26 -4.88 -24.38 16.60
N TRP A 27 -5.61 -23.82 17.56
CA TRP A 27 -6.29 -24.57 18.61
C TRP A 27 -7.37 -25.50 18.05
N VAL A 28 -8.21 -25.03 17.12
CA VAL A 28 -9.24 -25.86 16.47
C VAL A 28 -8.60 -27.01 15.66
N THR A 29 -7.45 -26.75 15.04
CA THR A 29 -6.80 -27.75 14.17
C THR A 29 -5.92 -28.74 14.92
N LEU A 30 -5.31 -28.35 16.04
CA LEU A 30 -4.34 -29.18 16.79
C LEU A 30 -4.74 -29.47 18.24
N GLY A 31 -5.79 -28.84 18.76
CA GLY A 31 -6.22 -28.90 20.16
C GLY A 31 -6.36 -30.32 20.71
N ASP A 32 -7.00 -31.21 19.93
CA ASP A 32 -7.21 -32.61 20.30
C ASP A 32 -5.91 -33.42 20.44
N ARG A 33 -4.79 -32.93 19.89
CA ARG A 33 -3.49 -33.60 19.98
C ARG A 33 -2.71 -33.24 21.24
N PHE A 34 -3.15 -32.23 21.99
CA PHE A 34 -2.47 -31.85 23.23
C PHE A 34 -2.87 -32.82 24.35
N PRO A 35 -1.90 -33.46 25.02
CA PRO A 35 -2.20 -34.41 26.09
C PRO A 35 -2.88 -33.69 27.26
N SER A 36 -3.77 -34.39 27.94
CA SER A 36 -4.38 -33.86 29.15
C SER A 36 -3.32 -33.60 30.23
N ARG A 37 -3.64 -32.75 31.21
CA ARG A 37 -2.71 -32.40 32.30
C ARG A 37 -2.17 -33.62 33.06
N ALA A 38 -2.97 -34.68 33.17
CA ALA A 38 -2.59 -35.92 33.84
C ALA A 38 -1.61 -36.79 33.00
N GLU A 39 -1.65 -36.65 31.68
CA GLU A 39 -0.85 -37.45 30.73
C GLU A 39 0.39 -36.70 30.24
N ALA A 40 0.45 -35.38 30.47
CA ALA A 40 1.51 -34.53 29.98
C ALA A 40 2.85 -34.83 30.67
N THR A 41 3.83 -35.29 29.89
CA THR A 41 5.21 -35.53 30.34
C THR A 41 6.19 -34.64 29.58
N GLY A 42 7.42 -34.49 30.09
CA GLY A 42 8.47 -33.72 29.41
C GLY A 42 8.16 -32.23 29.27
N PHE A 43 8.23 -31.69 28.05
CA PHE A 43 8.07 -30.25 27.80
C PHE A 43 6.63 -29.75 28.08
N THR A 44 5.60 -30.48 27.64
CA THR A 44 4.20 -30.09 27.85
C THR A 44 3.85 -30.07 29.34
N GLY A 45 4.35 -31.04 30.11
CA GLY A 45 4.23 -31.05 31.58
C GLY A 45 4.85 -29.81 32.24
N ARG A 46 6.03 -29.36 31.76
CA ARG A 46 6.66 -28.11 32.26
C ARG A 46 5.84 -26.86 31.93
N VAL A 47 5.22 -26.80 30.75
CA VAL A 47 4.33 -25.69 30.38
C VAL A 47 3.11 -25.64 31.31
N TYR A 48 2.48 -26.78 31.60
CA TYR A 48 1.37 -26.84 32.57
C TYR A 48 1.79 -26.44 33.98
N GLY A 49 2.97 -26.88 34.44
CA GLY A 49 3.51 -26.48 35.74
C GLY A 49 3.77 -24.98 35.83
N LEU A 50 4.32 -24.37 34.77
CA LEU A 50 4.51 -22.92 34.71
C LEU A 50 3.18 -22.17 34.71
N ALA A 51 2.18 -22.67 33.97
CA ALA A 51 0.84 -22.08 33.94
C ALA A 51 0.15 -22.10 35.31
N GLU A 52 0.37 -23.15 36.11
CA GLU A 52 -0.11 -23.22 37.49
C GLU A 52 0.61 -22.24 38.41
N LEU A 53 1.94 -22.15 38.30
CA LEU A 53 2.76 -21.22 39.10
C LEU A 53 2.38 -19.76 38.85
N VAL A 54 2.15 -19.40 37.59
CA VAL A 54 1.81 -18.04 37.15
C VAL A 54 0.33 -17.71 37.43
N GLY A 55 -0.53 -18.73 37.47
CA GLY A 55 -1.97 -18.59 37.65
C GLY A 55 -2.70 -18.11 36.39
N ARG A 56 -4.04 -18.20 36.44
CA ARG A 56 -4.92 -17.86 35.31
C ARG A 56 -4.68 -16.44 34.74
N PRO A 57 -4.51 -15.38 35.55
CA PRO A 57 -4.29 -14.04 35.01
C PRO A 57 -3.01 -13.94 34.19
N GLY A 58 -1.90 -14.52 34.66
CA GLY A 58 -0.64 -14.44 33.94
C GLY A 58 -0.59 -15.34 32.70
N VAL A 59 -1.30 -16.48 32.70
CA VAL A 59 -1.52 -17.27 31.47
C VAL A 59 -2.30 -16.46 30.44
N GLY A 60 -3.35 -15.75 30.87
CA GLY A 60 -4.10 -14.84 30.00
C GLY A 60 -3.21 -13.74 29.40
N ALA A 61 -2.38 -13.11 30.22
CA ALA A 61 -1.42 -12.10 29.75
C ALA A 61 -0.40 -12.68 28.75
N ALA A 62 0.14 -13.87 29.01
CA ALA A 62 1.06 -14.56 28.11
C ALA A 62 0.40 -14.92 26.77
N LEU A 63 -0.86 -15.35 26.78
CA LEU A 63 -1.62 -15.64 25.56
C LEU A 63 -1.90 -14.37 24.76
N VAL A 64 -2.30 -13.27 25.40
CA VAL A 64 -2.53 -11.97 24.75
C VAL A 64 -1.22 -11.46 24.11
N PHE A 65 -0.10 -11.57 24.83
CA PHE A 65 1.21 -11.20 24.31
C PHE A 65 1.64 -12.07 23.12
N THR A 66 1.43 -13.39 23.23
CA THR A 66 1.72 -14.33 22.14
C THR A 66 0.86 -14.03 20.91
N ALA A 67 -0.44 -13.77 21.10
CA ALA A 67 -1.34 -13.35 20.05
C ALA A 67 -0.82 -12.08 19.37
N TYR A 68 -0.46 -11.05 20.13
CA TYR A 68 0.10 -9.83 19.57
C TYR A 68 1.35 -10.09 18.70
N ILE A 69 2.31 -10.90 19.17
CA ILE A 69 3.51 -11.26 18.39
C ILE A 69 3.12 -11.98 17.10
N VAL A 70 2.33 -13.05 17.19
CA VAL A 70 1.90 -13.83 16.02
C VAL A 70 1.18 -12.93 15.02
N GLY A 71 0.29 -12.09 15.50
CA GLY A 71 -0.41 -11.11 14.67
C GLY A 71 0.53 -10.14 13.99
N SER A 72 1.50 -9.56 14.70
CA SER A 72 2.44 -8.59 14.13
C SER A 72 3.29 -9.18 12.99
N VAL A 73 3.57 -10.48 13.04
CA VAL A 73 4.32 -11.20 12.01
C VAL A 73 3.45 -11.55 10.80
N VAL A 74 2.18 -11.90 11.03
CA VAL A 74 1.29 -12.41 9.98
C VAL A 74 0.37 -11.32 9.40
N SER A 75 0.31 -10.14 10.02
CA SER A 75 -0.52 -9.04 9.53
C SER A 75 -0.08 -8.57 8.14
N ILE A 76 -1.04 -8.43 7.24
CA ILE A 76 -0.88 -7.97 5.87
C ILE A 76 -1.35 -6.52 5.79
N SER A 77 -0.60 -5.63 5.14
CA SER A 77 -1.07 -4.27 4.89
C SER A 77 -2.11 -4.28 3.76
N ALA A 78 -3.23 -3.59 3.96
CA ALA A 78 -4.24 -3.42 2.92
C ALA A 78 -3.65 -2.76 1.65
N ASN A 79 -2.68 -1.86 1.81
CA ASN A 79 -1.96 -1.24 0.70
C ASN A 79 -1.04 -2.22 -0.05
N GLN A 80 -0.52 -3.27 0.59
CA GLN A 80 0.24 -4.32 -0.12
C GLN A 80 -0.67 -5.12 -1.05
N LEU A 81 -1.89 -5.44 -0.60
CA LEU A 81 -2.87 -6.15 -1.45
C LEU A 81 -3.31 -5.33 -2.67
N LEU A 82 -3.41 -4.00 -2.53
CA LEU A 82 -3.73 -3.13 -3.67
C LEU A 82 -2.56 -3.00 -4.66
N ARG A 83 -1.32 -3.22 -4.23
CA ARG A 83 -0.13 -3.09 -5.10
C ARG A 83 0.14 -4.32 -5.96
N GLU A 84 -0.45 -5.48 -5.66
CA GLU A 84 0.01 -6.77 -6.21
C GLU A 84 -0.42 -7.21 -7.63
N PRO A 85 -1.30 -6.56 -8.43
CA PRO A 85 -1.66 -7.18 -9.73
C PRO A 85 -0.65 -7.00 -10.87
N THR A 86 0.36 -6.13 -10.79
CA THR A 86 1.18 -5.81 -11.98
C THR A 86 2.62 -5.43 -11.64
N ASN A 87 3.48 -6.38 -11.30
CA ASN A 87 4.90 -6.25 -11.67
C ASN A 87 5.20 -7.04 -12.95
N ASP A 88 4.49 -8.14 -13.19
CA ASP A 88 4.67 -8.97 -14.38
C ASP A 88 4.21 -8.26 -15.68
N ALA A 89 3.22 -7.36 -15.60
CA ALA A 89 2.84 -6.52 -16.74
C ALA A 89 3.85 -5.38 -17.02
N TRP A 90 4.83 -5.18 -16.14
CA TRP A 90 5.80 -4.07 -16.21
C TRP A 90 7.23 -4.59 -16.13
N GLU A 91 7.51 -5.72 -16.79
CA GLU A 91 8.88 -6.25 -16.89
C GLU A 91 9.87 -5.14 -17.34
N PRO A 92 11.01 -4.98 -16.64
CA PRO A 92 12.02 -3.96 -16.90
C PRO A 92 12.56 -3.94 -18.34
N GLY A 93 12.40 -5.04 -19.08
CA GLY A 93 12.80 -5.14 -20.48
C GLY A 93 12.07 -4.16 -21.42
N ASN A 94 10.95 -3.55 -20.98
CA ASN A 94 10.14 -2.66 -21.80
C ASN A 94 10.05 -1.19 -21.31
N VAL A 95 10.70 -0.81 -20.19
CA VAL A 95 10.51 0.53 -19.60
C VAL A 95 11.83 1.19 -19.16
N LEU A 96 11.95 2.46 -19.57
CA LEU A 96 12.87 3.57 -19.28
C LEU A 96 13.99 3.41 -18.22
N PRO A 97 15.16 4.05 -18.46
CA PRO A 97 16.28 4.04 -17.51
C PRO A 97 15.89 4.61 -16.13
N ASP A 98 16.53 4.09 -15.06
CA ASP A 98 16.29 4.35 -13.63
C ASP A 98 16.28 5.82 -13.16
N ARG A 99 16.62 6.77 -14.04
CA ARG A 99 16.55 8.21 -13.81
C ARG A 99 16.15 8.88 -15.11
N TRP A 100 15.42 9.99 -15.05
CA TRP A 100 15.18 10.83 -16.23
C TRP A 100 16.53 11.10 -16.89
N PRO A 101 16.79 10.55 -18.08
CA PRO A 101 18.14 10.54 -18.61
C PRO A 101 18.43 11.92 -19.19
N VAL A 102 18.89 12.84 -18.34
CA VAL A 102 19.76 13.93 -18.76
C VAL A 102 21.16 13.34 -18.89
N VAL A 103 21.34 12.39 -19.82
CA VAL A 103 22.67 11.90 -20.16
C VAL A 103 23.28 12.98 -21.07
N GLN A 104 24.20 13.77 -20.52
CA GLN A 104 25.02 14.74 -21.27
C GLN A 104 24.22 15.85 -21.99
N GLY A 105 23.23 16.46 -21.33
CA GLY A 105 22.54 17.64 -21.85
C GLY A 105 21.63 17.38 -23.07
N ARG A 106 21.33 16.12 -23.40
CA ARG A 106 20.37 15.77 -24.44
C ARG A 106 19.28 14.84 -23.90
N PRO A 107 17.98 15.15 -24.11
CA PRO A 107 16.89 14.27 -23.68
C PRO A 107 16.92 12.96 -24.49
N VAL A 108 17.05 11.81 -23.81
CA VAL A 108 17.15 10.45 -24.41
C VAL A 108 15.80 9.92 -24.94
N LEU A 109 14.84 10.79 -25.25
CA LEU A 109 13.59 10.39 -25.91
C LEU A 109 13.84 9.78 -27.30
N MET A 110 15.01 10.00 -27.92
CA MET A 110 15.31 9.53 -29.28
C MET A 110 15.62 8.02 -29.42
N ARG A 111 15.86 7.26 -28.33
CA ARG A 111 16.21 5.82 -28.45
C ARG A 111 15.07 4.84 -28.22
N TYR A 112 13.87 5.31 -27.87
CA TYR A 112 12.70 4.43 -27.73
C TYR A 112 12.07 4.13 -29.09
N ARG A 113 12.70 3.21 -29.83
CA ARG A 113 12.19 2.68 -31.10
C ARG A 113 11.26 1.50 -30.81
N SER A 114 9.96 1.80 -30.68
CA SER A 114 8.83 0.90 -30.99
C SER A 114 8.98 -0.59 -30.63
N ALA A 115 9.28 -0.93 -29.38
CA ALA A 115 8.76 -2.18 -28.86
C ALA A 115 7.22 -2.04 -28.86
N THR A 116 6.53 -3.03 -29.42
CA THR A 116 5.11 -3.02 -29.77
C THR A 116 4.20 -2.53 -28.65
N VAL A 117 3.85 -1.24 -28.67
CA VAL A 117 2.83 -0.56 -27.84
C VAL A 117 1.39 -1.05 -28.15
N ALA A 118 1.24 -2.10 -28.97
CA ALA A 118 -0.05 -2.68 -29.33
C ALA A 118 -0.68 -3.48 -28.17
N ALA A 119 0.12 -3.96 -27.21
CA ALA A 119 -0.39 -4.40 -25.93
C ALA A 119 -0.57 -3.15 -25.07
N GLY A 120 -1.74 -2.52 -25.15
CA GLY A 120 -2.05 -1.34 -24.36
C GLY A 120 -1.66 -1.58 -22.91
N TYR A 121 -0.82 -0.70 -22.36
CA TYR A 121 -0.55 -0.69 -20.92
C TYR A 121 -1.89 -0.76 -20.19
N PRO A 122 -2.04 -1.64 -19.18
CA PRO A 122 -3.26 -1.66 -18.39
C PRO A 122 -3.52 -0.23 -17.93
N ALA A 123 -4.75 0.24 -18.10
CA ALA A 123 -5.07 1.60 -17.71
C ALA A 123 -4.76 1.70 -16.22
N PHE A 124 -4.01 2.72 -15.79
CA PHE A 124 -3.68 2.86 -14.37
C PHE A 124 -4.93 2.92 -13.46
N ALA A 125 -6.08 3.29 -14.04
CA ALA A 125 -7.41 3.15 -13.43
C ALA A 125 -7.72 1.73 -12.91
N ASP A 126 -7.12 0.70 -13.50
CA ASP A 126 -7.33 -0.72 -13.17
C ASP A 126 -6.48 -1.17 -11.97
N THR A 127 -5.51 -0.37 -11.51
CA THR A 127 -4.66 -0.71 -10.35
C THR A 127 -5.45 -0.82 -9.06
N GLY A 128 -6.65 -0.21 -8.99
CA GLY A 128 -7.46 -0.21 -7.78
C GLY A 128 -6.79 0.49 -6.59
N LEU A 129 -5.71 1.25 -6.81
CA LEU A 129 -5.02 1.99 -5.74
C LEU A 129 -5.79 3.23 -5.27
N LEU A 130 -6.50 3.87 -6.20
CA LEU A 130 -7.26 5.10 -6.01
C LEU A 130 -8.73 4.88 -6.37
N THR A 131 -9.61 5.74 -5.88
CA THR A 131 -10.95 5.83 -6.45
C THR A 131 -10.92 6.51 -7.82
N GLN A 132 -11.98 6.33 -8.62
CA GLN A 132 -12.09 6.94 -9.95
C GLN A 132 -12.00 8.48 -9.88
N GLN A 133 -12.55 9.09 -8.82
CA GLN A 133 -12.49 10.54 -8.62
C GLN A 133 -11.06 10.99 -8.33
N ALA A 134 -10.38 10.38 -7.37
CA ALA A 134 -9.00 10.73 -7.04
C ALA A 134 -8.05 10.48 -8.23
N TRP A 135 -8.31 9.43 -9.02
CA TRP A 135 -7.58 9.20 -10.26
C TRP A 135 -7.74 10.37 -11.25
N ALA A 136 -8.97 10.82 -11.49
CA ALA A 136 -9.25 11.94 -12.39
C ALA A 136 -8.64 13.26 -11.90
N ASP A 137 -8.68 13.51 -10.59
CA ASP A 137 -8.10 14.70 -9.97
C ASP A 137 -6.56 14.68 -10.10
N LEU A 138 -5.94 13.53 -9.84
CA LEU A 138 -4.50 13.34 -10.01
C LEU A 138 -4.09 13.51 -11.47
N GLN A 139 -4.82 12.90 -12.41
CA GLN A 139 -4.53 13.02 -13.83
C GLN A 139 -4.62 14.47 -14.29
N THR A 140 -5.68 15.18 -13.88
CA THR A 140 -5.84 16.61 -14.17
C THR A 140 -4.64 17.39 -13.63
N HIS A 141 -4.28 17.19 -12.37
CA HIS A 141 -3.13 17.86 -11.76
C HIS A 141 -1.81 17.58 -12.50
N VAL A 142 -1.51 16.32 -12.81
CA VAL A 142 -0.29 15.96 -13.56
C VAL A 142 -0.31 16.54 -14.97
N SER A 143 -1.45 16.53 -15.67
CA SER A 143 -1.59 17.06 -17.03
C SER A 143 -1.31 18.57 -17.13
N THR A 144 -1.48 19.30 -16.03
CA THR A 144 -1.16 20.74 -15.94
C THR A 144 0.32 21.01 -15.67
N ASN A 145 1.15 19.98 -15.51
CA ASN A 145 2.56 20.15 -15.23
C ASN A 145 3.28 20.87 -16.40
N PRO A 146 4.13 21.89 -16.11
CA PRO A 146 4.91 22.62 -17.12
C PRO A 146 5.66 21.75 -18.13
N LEU A 147 6.15 20.56 -17.74
CA LEU A 147 6.86 19.65 -18.64
C LEU A 147 5.97 19.13 -19.74
N LEU A 148 4.73 18.78 -19.41
CA LEU A 148 3.78 18.27 -20.40
C LEU A 148 3.32 19.37 -21.35
N LEU A 149 3.08 20.58 -20.83
CA LEU A 149 2.75 21.75 -21.65
C LEU A 149 3.92 22.15 -22.58
N TRP A 150 5.16 22.03 -22.11
CA TRP A 150 6.34 22.25 -22.94
C TRP A 150 6.49 21.18 -24.02
N LEU A 151 6.29 19.91 -23.68
CA LEU A 151 6.31 18.81 -24.65
C LEU A 151 5.20 18.94 -25.69
N GLU A 152 4.00 19.38 -25.30
CA GLU A 152 2.89 19.63 -26.22
C GLU A 152 3.21 20.74 -27.23
N SER A 153 3.91 21.79 -26.78
CA SER A 153 4.29 22.91 -27.67
C SER A 153 5.49 22.62 -28.59
N HIS A 154 6.38 21.68 -28.23
CA HIS A 154 7.64 21.45 -28.95
C HIS A 154 7.79 20.04 -29.56
N ARG A 155 6.95 19.07 -29.19
CA ARG A 155 7.06 17.66 -29.59
C ARG A 155 5.69 17.11 -30.01
N SER A 156 5.69 15.88 -30.54
CA SER A 156 4.45 15.21 -30.93
C SER A 156 3.62 14.79 -29.71
N GLU A 157 2.29 14.74 -29.87
CA GLU A 157 1.31 14.27 -28.86
C GLU A 157 1.75 12.96 -28.19
N ARG A 158 2.35 12.03 -28.93
CA ARG A 158 2.86 10.77 -28.40
C ARG A 158 3.89 10.93 -27.27
N HIS A 159 4.73 11.96 -27.30
CA HIS A 159 5.72 12.19 -26.24
C HIS A 159 5.08 12.72 -24.96
N ARG A 160 4.02 13.53 -25.10
CA ARG A 160 3.22 14.01 -23.97
C ARG A 160 2.55 12.84 -23.25
N ASP A 161 1.86 11.97 -23.98
CA ASP A 161 1.16 10.82 -23.39
C ASP A 161 2.10 9.89 -22.63
N VAL A 162 3.30 9.65 -23.19
CA VAL A 162 4.33 8.84 -22.55
C VAL A 162 4.84 9.53 -21.28
N ALA A 163 5.17 10.83 -21.34
CA ALA A 163 5.63 11.58 -20.18
C ALA A 163 4.59 11.66 -19.06
N GLU A 164 3.31 11.87 -19.40
CA GLU A 164 2.20 11.90 -18.43
C GLU A 164 2.10 10.57 -17.68
N ARG A 165 2.14 9.45 -18.41
CA ARG A 165 2.09 8.10 -17.81
C ARG A 165 3.27 7.83 -16.89
N ILE A 166 4.48 8.28 -17.27
CA ILE A 166 5.67 8.10 -16.43
C ILE A 166 5.55 8.96 -15.16
N LEU A 167 5.12 10.21 -15.27
CA LEU A 167 4.93 11.08 -14.11
C LEU A 167 3.86 10.53 -13.17
N LEU A 168 2.72 10.09 -13.70
CA LEU A 168 1.68 9.43 -12.91
C LEU A 168 2.24 8.23 -12.15
N ARG A 169 3.01 7.37 -12.81
CA ARG A 169 3.66 6.22 -12.17
C ARG A 169 4.54 6.64 -11.00
N TYR A 170 5.46 7.58 -11.22
CA TYR A 170 6.36 8.01 -10.16
C TYR A 170 5.62 8.65 -8.98
N VAL A 171 4.56 9.45 -9.24
CA VAL A 171 3.72 10.02 -8.18
C VAL A 171 3.01 8.91 -7.38
N LEU A 172 2.51 7.86 -8.04
CA LEU A 172 1.89 6.72 -7.37
C LEU A 172 2.90 5.91 -6.52
N GLU A 173 4.11 5.70 -7.02
CA GLU A 173 5.20 5.05 -6.28
C GLU A 173 5.60 5.89 -5.05
N GLU A 174 5.55 7.22 -5.16
CA GLU A 174 5.79 8.18 -4.08
C GLU A 174 4.68 8.26 -3.02
N LEU A 175 3.46 7.73 -3.26
CA LEU A 175 2.33 7.90 -2.33
C LEU A 175 2.66 7.54 -0.88
N GLY A 176 3.47 6.50 -0.66
CA GLY A 176 3.91 6.11 0.68
C GLY A 176 4.79 7.18 1.36
N GLN A 177 5.66 7.84 0.59
CA GLN A 177 6.49 8.95 1.08
C GLN A 177 5.69 10.25 1.22
N LEU A 178 4.69 10.48 0.37
CA LEU A 178 3.81 11.64 0.49
C LEU A 178 3.04 11.62 1.81
N GLY A 179 2.69 10.43 2.33
CA GLY A 179 2.09 10.28 3.65
C GLY A 179 2.96 10.82 4.79
N THR A 180 4.27 10.60 4.76
CA THR A 180 5.18 11.12 5.82
C THR A 180 5.37 12.64 5.73
N ARG A 181 5.42 13.18 4.51
CA ARG A 181 5.44 14.63 4.28
C ARG A 181 4.13 15.30 4.70
N LEU A 182 3.01 14.64 4.43
CA LEU A 182 1.69 15.09 4.88
C LEU A 182 1.64 15.19 6.40
N HIS A 183 2.18 14.20 7.12
CA HIS A 183 2.24 14.24 8.59
C HIS A 183 2.96 15.49 9.11
N ALA A 184 4.10 15.84 8.50
CA ALA A 184 4.90 16.98 8.92
C ALA A 184 4.22 18.34 8.64
N LYS A 185 3.50 18.46 7.52
CA LYS A 185 2.89 19.73 7.11
C LYS A 185 1.44 19.91 7.59
N ASN A 186 0.64 18.85 7.54
CA ASN A 186 -0.78 18.88 7.86
C ASN A 186 -1.22 17.62 8.63
N SER A 187 -1.08 17.70 9.97
CA SER A 187 -1.36 16.58 10.87
C SER A 187 -2.83 16.16 10.93
N THR A 188 -3.78 17.04 10.58
CA THR A 188 -5.21 16.72 10.58
C THR A 188 -5.57 15.83 9.39
N LEU A 189 -5.14 16.18 8.17
CA LEU A 189 -5.31 15.35 6.98
C LEU A 189 -4.60 14.00 7.15
N TYR A 190 -3.40 14.00 7.73
CA TYR A 190 -2.71 12.75 8.05
C TYR A 190 -3.49 11.88 9.04
N ALA A 191 -4.11 12.46 10.07
CA ALA A 191 -4.90 11.70 11.04
C ALA A 191 -6.13 11.03 10.39
N ASP A 192 -6.73 11.65 9.37
CA ASP A 192 -7.80 11.06 8.58
C ASP A 192 -7.31 9.91 7.69
N HIS A 193 -6.19 10.11 6.99
CA HIS A 193 -5.51 9.05 6.24
C HIS A 193 -5.19 7.85 7.14
N ASP A 194 -4.52 8.08 8.27
CA ASP A 194 -4.12 7.05 9.22
C ASP A 194 -5.33 6.28 9.80
N ARG A 195 -6.40 7.01 10.14
CA ARG A 195 -7.64 6.40 10.63
C ARG A 195 -8.25 5.45 9.60
N LEU A 196 -8.35 5.88 8.34
CA LEU A 196 -8.90 5.08 7.25
C LEU A 196 -8.01 3.86 6.95
N MET A 197 -6.69 4.05 6.92
CA MET A 197 -5.73 2.98 6.67
C MET A 197 -5.78 1.91 7.76
N ALA A 198 -5.75 2.32 9.03
CA ALA A 198 -5.80 1.37 10.13
C ALA A 198 -7.15 0.64 10.22
N GLU A 199 -8.25 1.22 9.72
CA GLU A 199 -9.53 0.51 9.59
C GLU A 199 -9.49 -0.50 8.43
N ALA A 200 -8.86 -0.13 7.32
CA ALA A 200 -8.64 -1.03 6.18
C ALA A 200 -7.81 -2.26 6.60
N ASP A 201 -6.68 -2.04 7.27
CA ASP A 201 -5.80 -3.11 7.77
C ASP A 201 -6.54 -4.04 8.73
N LEU A 202 -7.34 -3.49 9.65
CA LEU A 202 -8.13 -4.29 10.58
C LEU A 202 -9.10 -5.22 9.82
N ARG A 203 -9.85 -4.68 8.85
CA ARG A 203 -10.86 -5.43 8.09
C ARG A 203 -10.24 -6.52 7.22
N VAL A 204 -9.15 -6.21 6.52
CA VAL A 204 -8.41 -7.18 5.70
C VAL A 204 -7.90 -8.33 6.55
N ASN A 205 -7.22 -8.04 7.66
CA ASN A 205 -6.61 -9.08 8.47
C ASN A 205 -7.62 -9.91 9.27
N VAL A 206 -8.66 -9.27 9.83
CA VAL A 206 -9.76 -9.98 10.48
C VAL A 206 -10.51 -10.83 9.46
N GLY A 207 -10.78 -10.29 8.26
CA GLY A 207 -11.33 -11.06 7.15
C GLY A 207 -10.49 -12.29 6.86
N ALA A 208 -9.20 -12.13 6.57
CA ALA A 208 -8.29 -13.25 6.27
C ALA A 208 -8.26 -14.30 7.40
N GLY A 209 -8.11 -13.87 8.66
CA GLY A 209 -8.12 -14.77 9.82
C GLY A 209 -9.44 -15.54 9.96
N VAL A 210 -10.59 -14.88 9.78
CA VAL A 210 -11.92 -15.50 9.80
C VAL A 210 -12.10 -16.48 8.64
N ALA A 211 -11.59 -16.19 7.44
CA ALA A 211 -11.64 -17.13 6.31
C ALA A 211 -10.91 -18.42 6.63
N VAL A 212 -9.68 -18.33 7.16
CA VAL A 212 -8.88 -19.52 7.52
C VAL A 212 -9.55 -20.29 8.65
N LEU A 213 -10.05 -19.60 9.69
CA LEU A 213 -10.77 -20.23 10.80
C LEU A 213 -12.05 -20.93 10.33
N ALA A 214 -12.80 -20.32 9.41
CA ALA A 214 -14.03 -20.88 8.83
C ALA A 214 -13.73 -22.18 8.07
N VAL A 215 -12.64 -22.23 7.29
CA VAL A 215 -12.19 -23.45 6.60
C VAL A 215 -11.80 -24.53 7.61
N ALA A 216 -11.05 -24.18 8.66
CA ALA A 216 -10.66 -25.13 9.72
C ALA A 216 -11.87 -25.73 10.45
N LEU A 217 -12.83 -24.87 10.83
CA LEU A 217 -14.09 -25.30 11.48
C LEU A 217 -14.98 -26.11 10.54
N SER A 218 -15.00 -25.77 9.24
CA SER A 218 -15.73 -26.53 8.22
C SER A 218 -15.20 -27.97 8.11
N ALA A 219 -13.89 -28.15 8.19
CA ALA A 219 -13.26 -29.46 8.11
C ALA A 219 -13.44 -30.30 9.38
N ARG A 220 -13.56 -29.65 10.55
CA ARG A 220 -13.59 -30.32 11.86
C ARG A 220 -14.99 -30.53 12.44
N ALA A 221 -15.95 -29.65 12.12
CA ALA A 221 -17.26 -29.64 12.77
C ALA A 221 -18.43 -29.72 11.78
N THR A 222 -18.62 -28.72 10.93
CA THR A 222 -19.76 -28.68 9.99
C THR A 222 -19.50 -27.76 8.79
N PRO A 223 -19.90 -28.16 7.55
CA PRO A 223 -19.72 -27.33 6.35
C PRO A 223 -20.46 -25.99 6.39
N LEU A 224 -21.42 -25.80 7.30
CA LEU A 224 -22.13 -24.53 7.47
C LEU A 224 -21.20 -23.36 7.84
N PHE A 225 -20.02 -23.63 8.41
CA PHE A 225 -19.03 -22.59 8.68
C PHE A 225 -18.48 -21.91 7.41
N LEU A 226 -18.68 -22.48 6.22
CA LEU A 226 -18.36 -21.81 4.96
C LEU A 226 -19.21 -20.54 4.73
N LEU A 227 -20.35 -20.36 5.40
CA LEU A 227 -21.07 -19.09 5.36
C LEU A 227 -20.25 -17.93 5.96
N ALA A 228 -19.41 -18.21 6.97
CA ALA A 228 -18.51 -17.21 7.53
C ALA A 228 -17.39 -16.81 6.55
N PHE A 229 -17.06 -17.68 5.57
CA PHE A 229 -16.12 -17.35 4.50
C PHE A 229 -16.67 -16.22 3.61
N ALA A 230 -17.96 -16.24 3.28
CA ALA A 230 -18.58 -15.15 2.50
C ALA A 230 -18.51 -13.80 3.25
N VAL A 231 -18.76 -13.80 4.56
CA VAL A 231 -18.64 -12.60 5.41
C VAL A 231 -17.19 -12.12 5.45
N SER A 232 -16.23 -13.04 5.57
CA SER A 232 -14.80 -12.74 5.50
C SER A 232 -14.40 -12.07 4.17
N THR A 233 -14.83 -12.61 3.03
CA THR A 233 -14.58 -12.03 1.71
C THR A 233 -15.15 -10.60 1.63
N LEU A 234 -16.36 -10.37 2.14
CA LEU A 234 -16.95 -9.03 2.20
C LEU A 234 -16.12 -8.07 3.05
N LEU A 235 -15.62 -8.51 4.21
CA LEU A 235 -14.74 -7.70 5.06
C LEU A 235 -13.46 -7.31 4.33
N ILE A 236 -12.83 -8.22 3.58
CA ILE A 236 -11.61 -7.94 2.80
C ILE A 236 -11.92 -6.89 1.72
N ILE A 237 -13.00 -7.05 0.95
CA ILE A 237 -13.44 -6.09 -0.06
C ILE A 237 -13.68 -4.70 0.55
N MET A 238 -14.39 -4.66 1.69
CA MET A 238 -14.64 -3.43 2.44
C MET A 238 -13.37 -2.81 3.02
N GLY A 239 -12.36 -3.62 3.34
CA GLY A 239 -11.02 -3.16 3.76
C GLY A 239 -10.27 -2.51 2.60
N MET A 240 -10.21 -3.17 1.44
CA MET A 240 -9.59 -2.62 0.23
C MET A 240 -10.25 -1.31 -0.24
N ALA A 241 -11.58 -1.21 -0.14
CA ALA A 241 -12.30 0.03 -0.42
C ALA A 241 -11.91 1.19 0.54
N ARG A 242 -11.67 0.88 1.82
CA ARG A 242 -11.20 1.88 2.80
C ARG A 242 -9.75 2.29 2.57
N ALA A 243 -8.88 1.37 2.15
CA ALA A 243 -7.50 1.69 1.78
C ALA A 243 -7.43 2.65 0.58
N ARG A 244 -8.27 2.43 -0.44
CA ARG A 244 -8.43 3.38 -1.55
C ARG A 244 -8.80 4.79 -1.08
N GLN A 245 -9.82 4.89 -0.23
CA GLN A 245 -10.25 6.18 0.33
C GLN A 245 -9.16 6.87 1.15
N ALA A 246 -8.29 6.12 1.82
CA ALA A 246 -7.14 6.70 2.51
C ALA A 246 -6.14 7.29 1.50
N ASN A 247 -5.82 6.55 0.42
CA ASN A 247 -4.93 7.05 -0.63
C ASN A 247 -5.50 8.30 -1.33
N ASP A 248 -6.83 8.39 -1.47
CA ASP A 248 -7.50 9.58 -2.00
C ASP A 248 -7.20 10.84 -1.16
N VAL A 249 -7.06 10.72 0.17
CA VAL A 249 -6.69 11.85 1.05
C VAL A 249 -5.28 12.36 0.72
N ILE A 250 -4.34 11.47 0.43
CA ILE A 250 -2.98 11.85 0.02
C ILE A 250 -3.02 12.56 -1.34
N VAL A 251 -3.77 12.02 -2.29
CA VAL A 251 -3.93 12.63 -3.62
C VAL A 251 -4.58 14.01 -3.51
N GLN A 252 -5.65 14.14 -2.73
CA GLN A 252 -6.28 15.43 -2.51
C GLN A 252 -5.29 16.43 -1.91
N ALA A 253 -4.49 16.03 -0.93
CA ALA A 253 -3.46 16.87 -0.33
C ALA A 253 -2.37 17.29 -1.34
N LEU A 254 -1.99 16.40 -2.27
CA LEU A 254 -1.08 16.74 -3.36
C LEU A 254 -1.72 17.77 -4.31
N VAL A 255 -2.95 17.53 -4.75
CA VAL A 255 -3.68 18.37 -5.71
C VAL A 255 -3.88 19.80 -5.19
N ILE A 256 -4.19 19.96 -3.90
CA ILE A 256 -4.36 21.29 -3.27
C ILE A 256 -3.03 21.98 -2.93
N GLY A 257 -1.88 21.35 -3.20
CA GLY A 257 -0.56 21.91 -2.89
C GLY A 257 -0.16 21.83 -1.40
N GLU A 258 -0.88 21.03 -0.61
CA GLU A 258 -0.43 20.73 0.75
C GLU A 258 0.82 19.86 0.70
N VAL A 259 0.91 18.83 -0.13
CA VAL A 259 2.16 18.06 -0.26
C VAL A 259 2.77 18.27 -1.63
N ILE A 260 4.10 18.37 -1.69
CA ILE A 260 4.84 18.49 -2.95
C ILE A 260 5.42 17.12 -3.30
N SER A 261 5.14 16.64 -4.52
CA SER A 261 5.79 15.46 -5.10
C SER A 261 7.20 15.80 -5.56
N THR A 262 8.16 14.91 -5.24
CA THR A 262 9.55 15.09 -5.70
C THR A 262 9.62 14.93 -7.20
N SER A 263 8.95 13.92 -7.74
CA SER A 263 8.89 13.67 -9.18
C SER A 263 8.32 14.83 -9.99
N LEU A 264 7.28 15.51 -9.50
CA LEU A 264 6.74 16.70 -10.16
C LEU A 264 7.73 17.88 -10.10
N THR A 265 8.42 18.04 -8.97
CA THR A 265 9.44 19.09 -8.81
C THR A 265 10.65 18.85 -9.73
N GLU A 266 11.08 17.59 -9.86
CA GLU A 266 12.15 17.18 -10.76
C GLU A 266 11.76 17.39 -12.24
N ALA A 267 10.50 17.10 -12.58
CA ALA A 267 9.95 17.36 -13.91
C ALA A 267 9.99 18.85 -14.27
N ASP A 268 9.58 19.71 -13.33
CA ASP A 268 9.62 21.17 -13.50
C ASP A 268 11.07 21.66 -13.69
N GLY A 269 12.00 21.15 -12.89
CA GLY A 269 13.43 21.44 -13.03
C GLY A 269 14.00 21.03 -14.39
N ALA A 270 13.52 19.90 -14.95
CA ALA A 270 13.93 19.44 -16.27
C ALA A 270 13.47 20.38 -17.39
N VAL A 271 12.30 21.01 -17.27
CA VAL A 271 11.83 22.02 -18.24
C VAL A 271 12.75 23.22 -18.26
N GLU A 272 13.12 23.73 -17.09
CA GLU A 272 13.96 24.91 -16.98
C GLU A 272 15.37 24.62 -17.54
N ALA A 273 15.90 23.43 -17.30
CA ALA A 273 17.16 22.97 -17.92
C ALA A 273 17.06 22.88 -19.46
N LEU A 274 15.94 22.39 -20.01
CA LEU A 274 15.72 22.31 -21.45
C LEU A 274 15.58 23.71 -22.07
N ARG A 275 14.86 24.62 -21.42
CA ARG A 275 14.70 26.02 -21.86
C ARG A 275 16.04 26.74 -21.94
N ASN A 276 16.89 26.56 -20.93
CA ASN A 276 18.22 27.17 -20.89
C ASN A 276 19.15 26.63 -21.99
N THR A 277 19.07 25.32 -22.28
CA THR A 277 19.85 24.71 -23.38
C THR A 277 19.44 25.27 -24.76
N ILE A 278 18.14 25.43 -25.01
CA ILE A 278 17.65 26.00 -26.28
C ILE A 278 18.05 27.47 -26.41
N ALA A 279 18.00 28.23 -25.31
CA ALA A 279 18.42 29.63 -25.29
C ALA A 279 19.92 29.78 -25.58
N SER A 280 20.78 28.87 -25.10
CA SER A 280 22.22 28.90 -25.38
C SER A 280 22.56 28.52 -26.83
N ASP A 281 21.84 27.60 -27.45
CA ASP A 281 22.08 27.18 -28.84
C ASP A 281 21.67 28.25 -29.87
N GLY A 282 20.76 29.16 -29.49
CA GLY A 282 20.26 30.23 -30.37
C GLY A 282 21.11 31.51 -30.40
N GLN A 283 22.12 31.65 -29.54
CA GLN A 283 23.03 32.81 -29.57
C GLN A 283 24.07 32.59 -30.69
N PRO A 284 24.06 33.39 -31.78
CA PRO A 284 25.09 33.28 -32.81
C PRO A 284 26.44 33.55 -32.17
N GLN A 285 27.40 32.62 -32.32
CA GLN A 285 28.78 32.85 -31.94
C GLN A 285 29.28 34.04 -32.75
N SER A 286 29.31 35.23 -32.13
CA SER A 286 29.87 36.43 -32.73
C SER A 286 31.37 36.22 -32.85
N ALA A 287 31.80 35.83 -34.04
CA ALA A 287 33.19 35.77 -34.47
C ALA A 287 33.74 37.18 -34.72
#